data_AF-A0A935VA24-F1
#
_entry.id   AF-A0A935VA24-F1
#
_cell.length_a   1.000
_cell.length_b   1.000
_cell.length_c   1.000
_cell.angle_alpha   90.00
_cell.angle_beta   90.00
_cell.angle_gamma   90.00
#
_symmetry.space_group_name_H-M   'P 1'
#
loop_
_entity.id
_entity.type
_entity.pdbx_description
1 polymer ?
#
loop_
_entity_poly.entity_id
_entity_poly.type
_entity_poly.pdbx_seq_one_letter_code
_entity_poly.pdbx_strand_id
1 'polypeptide(L)'
;MINNNFRVGITIVIGVMFVGIFFGLTEGCSATENKNAADTKPVINAVNSNTATQATVNGGSKITIDPNGPADTVRVFYKNLREKRFREAIFLTNLRPAVEGLTEAELKEFALDFEALAGQIPAEIQINGEIISSDQATVTANLPDPDEDGKNSIQEIKLKRSGDVWIIQTVDPVAEAKIKKDGKAYFYNLRIETHEEEAKKMLERISKSQLAYSLQNGGVFADMATLIAAGLLPDDVTTSTSTGYKYVIKVGENKINYFATAIPESYGKSGRLSFLLQLDAKGISHVTSKDLRGQPMKK
;
A
#
# COMPACT_ATOMS: atom_id res chain seq x y z
N MET A 1 -18.38 14.48 14.44
CA MET A 1 -17.28 13.76 15.14
C MET A 1 -17.27 12.34 14.62
N ILE A 2 -16.44 12.05 13.62
CA ILE A 2 -16.35 10.73 13.01
C ILE A 2 -15.18 10.01 13.67
N ASN A 3 -15.48 8.82 14.18
CA ASN A 3 -14.66 8.07 15.13
C ASN A 3 -13.51 7.35 14.40
N ASN A 4 -12.30 7.45 14.95
CA ASN A 4 -11.04 7.18 14.28
C ASN A 4 -10.43 5.82 14.68
N ASN A 5 -11.20 4.73 14.52
CA ASN A 5 -10.78 3.37 14.92
C ASN A 5 -10.92 2.35 13.78
N PHE A 6 -10.15 2.54 12.70
CA PHE A 6 -10.03 1.57 11.61
C PHE A 6 -8.54 1.23 11.39
N ARG A 7 -7.94 0.58 12.39
CA ARG A 7 -6.54 0.12 12.38
C ARG A 7 -6.44 -1.23 13.10
N VAL A 8 -7.01 -2.30 12.54
CA VAL A 8 -6.61 -3.68 12.90
C VAL A 8 -6.91 -4.63 11.73
N GLY A 9 -5.86 -5.15 11.09
CA GLY A 9 -5.90 -6.33 10.21
C GLY A 9 -6.16 -6.04 8.73
N ILE A 10 -5.38 -6.69 7.84
CA ILE A 10 -5.41 -6.60 6.37
C ILE A 10 -4.47 -5.53 5.79
N THR A 11 -3.19 -5.58 6.19
CA THR A 11 -2.10 -4.82 5.53
C THR A 11 -1.46 -5.58 4.36
N ILE A 12 -1.63 -6.90 4.25
CA ILE A 12 -0.55 -7.72 3.65
C ILE A 12 -0.64 -7.99 2.12
N VAL A 13 -1.71 -7.66 1.39
CA VAL A 13 -1.70 -7.87 -0.08
C VAL A 13 -1.91 -6.60 -0.91
N ILE A 14 -2.44 -5.52 -0.31
CA ILE A 14 -2.64 -4.24 -1.01
C ILE A 14 -2.11 -3.05 -0.22
N GLY A 15 -1.78 -3.20 1.07
CA GLY A 15 -1.04 -2.16 1.81
C GLY A 15 0.32 -1.85 1.19
N VAL A 16 0.86 -2.76 0.38
CA VAL A 16 2.11 -2.59 -0.38
C VAL A 16 1.91 -1.79 -1.68
N MET A 17 0.68 -1.49 -2.12
CA MET A 17 0.48 -0.77 -3.39
C MET A 17 1.04 0.65 -3.38
N PHE A 18 1.27 1.29 -2.24
CA PHE A 18 1.85 2.64 -2.19
C PHE A 18 2.56 2.99 -0.87
N VAL A 19 3.29 2.06 -0.26
CA VAL A 19 4.24 2.45 0.80
C VAL A 19 5.58 2.75 0.14
N GLY A 20 5.70 4.00 -0.30
CA GLY A 20 6.98 4.61 -0.58
C GLY A 20 7.85 4.54 0.67
N ILE A 21 8.95 3.82 0.53
CA ILE A 21 10.24 3.91 1.25
C ILE A 21 10.25 5.00 2.33
N PHE A 22 10.25 4.60 3.61
CA PHE A 22 10.76 5.45 4.68
C PHE A 22 11.56 4.64 5.70
N PHE A 23 12.82 5.06 5.84
CA PHE A 23 13.82 4.62 6.82
C PHE A 23 13.32 4.78 8.26
N GLY A 24 13.71 3.82 9.11
CA GLY A 24 13.22 3.68 10.47
C GLY A 24 13.81 4.63 11.51
N LEU A 25 13.29 4.50 12.73
CA LEU A 25 14.00 4.67 13.99
C LEU A 25 13.33 3.77 15.05
N THR A 26 14.17 3.02 15.74
CA THR A 26 13.90 2.01 16.78
C THR A 26 13.79 2.63 18.16
N GLU A 27 12.83 2.20 18.98
CA GLU A 27 12.89 1.98 20.45
C GLU A 27 11.69 1.04 20.77
N GLY A 28 11.72 -0.10 21.45
CA GLY A 28 12.63 -0.61 22.47
C GLY A 28 11.92 -0.62 23.84
N CYS A 29 11.16 -1.67 24.19
CA CYS A 29 11.13 -2.26 25.56
C CYS A 29 10.15 -3.44 25.72
N SER A 30 10.54 -4.32 26.64
CA SER A 30 10.22 -5.75 26.75
C SER A 30 9.10 -6.13 27.73
N ALA A 31 8.54 -7.32 27.49
CA ALA A 31 8.17 -8.41 28.43
C ALA A 31 7.18 -8.14 29.59
N THR A 32 6.15 -8.99 29.71
CA THR A 32 6.13 -10.05 30.73
C THR A 32 5.03 -11.10 30.50
N GLU A 33 5.45 -12.34 30.67
CA GLU A 33 4.74 -13.62 30.66
C GLU A 33 3.92 -13.81 31.96
N ASN A 34 2.73 -14.42 31.91
CA ASN A 34 2.30 -15.27 33.02
C ASN A 34 1.31 -16.38 32.62
N LYS A 35 1.48 -17.52 33.31
CA LYS A 35 0.98 -18.87 33.05
C LYS A 35 -0.32 -19.23 33.81
N ASN A 36 -0.96 -20.29 33.29
CA ASN A 36 -1.85 -21.29 33.94
C ASN A 36 -3.29 -20.80 34.26
N ALA A 37 -4.36 -21.61 34.14
CA ALA A 37 -4.51 -23.06 34.24
C ALA A 37 -5.79 -23.59 33.54
N ALA A 38 -5.87 -24.92 33.40
CA ALA A 38 -6.98 -25.79 32.96
C ALA A 38 -8.33 -25.49 33.67
N ASP A 39 -9.52 -25.81 33.16
CA ASP A 39 -10.15 -27.11 32.84
C ASP A 39 -11.46 -26.78 32.05
N THR A 40 -12.03 -27.52 31.10
CA THR A 40 -12.71 -28.81 31.23
C THR A 40 -13.32 -29.16 29.84
N LYS A 41 -13.34 -30.44 29.43
CA LYS A 41 -14.06 -30.93 28.23
C LYS A 41 -15.60 -30.96 28.48
N PRO A 42 -16.45 -30.99 27.43
CA PRO A 42 -16.87 -32.29 26.88
C PRO A 42 -16.97 -32.40 25.34
N VAL A 43 -16.97 -33.66 24.94
CA VAL A 43 -16.99 -34.33 23.63
C VAL A 43 -18.13 -33.93 22.69
N ILE A 44 -17.84 -33.71 21.40
CA ILE A 44 -18.74 -34.07 20.28
C ILE A 44 -17.91 -34.57 19.09
N ASN A 45 -18.35 -35.69 18.50
CA ASN A 45 -17.69 -36.49 17.46
C ASN A 45 -17.38 -35.73 16.17
N ALA A 46 -16.12 -35.76 15.72
CA ALA A 46 -15.72 -35.48 14.34
C ALA A 46 -14.95 -36.68 13.79
N VAL A 47 -15.38 -37.14 12.61
CA VAL A 47 -14.80 -38.26 11.86
C VAL A 47 -13.45 -37.82 11.26
N ASN A 48 -12.39 -38.60 11.56
CA ASN A 48 -11.05 -38.54 10.94
C ASN A 48 -11.14 -38.61 9.39
N SER A 49 -10.25 -38.02 8.58
CA SER A 49 -8.79 -38.18 8.53
C SER A 49 -8.24 -37.04 7.62
N ASN A 50 -7.12 -36.37 7.91
CA ASN A 50 -5.78 -36.90 7.68
C ASN A 50 -4.72 -36.33 8.64
N THR A 51 -3.79 -37.23 8.92
CA THR A 51 -2.76 -37.27 9.96
C THR A 51 -1.72 -36.15 9.84
N ALA A 52 -1.67 -35.26 10.83
CA ALA A 52 -0.52 -34.39 11.07
C ALA A 52 0.57 -35.19 11.79
N THR A 53 1.60 -35.62 11.07
CA THR A 53 2.86 -36.07 11.69
C THR A 53 3.69 -34.82 12.00
N GLN A 54 3.97 -34.60 13.29
CA GLN A 54 4.86 -33.56 13.77
C GLN A 54 6.27 -33.77 13.21
N ALA A 55 6.81 -32.76 12.51
CA ALA A 55 8.23 -32.62 12.25
C ALA A 55 8.63 -31.16 12.51
N THR A 56 9.42 -30.97 13.57
CA THR A 56 10.15 -29.75 13.91
C THR A 56 11.37 -29.63 12.99
N VAL A 57 11.28 -28.80 11.95
CA VAL A 57 12.41 -28.13 11.29
C VAL A 57 11.89 -26.80 10.73
N ASN A 58 12.64 -25.71 10.89
CA ASN A 58 12.34 -24.38 10.37
C ASN A 58 12.14 -24.38 8.84
N GLY A 59 10.91 -24.66 8.42
CA GLY A 59 10.48 -24.80 7.03
C GLY A 59 9.37 -25.84 6.95
N GLY A 60 8.11 -25.43 7.19
CA GLY A 60 6.97 -26.33 7.29
C GLY A 60 6.78 -27.25 6.07
N SER A 61 6.22 -28.43 6.29
CA SER A 61 5.94 -29.45 5.27
C SER A 61 5.20 -28.86 4.05
N LYS A 62 5.65 -29.18 2.83
CA LYS A 62 4.96 -28.83 1.58
C LYS A 62 3.85 -29.84 1.32
N ILE A 63 2.64 -29.37 1.01
CA ILE A 63 1.52 -30.26 0.65
C ILE A 63 1.55 -30.66 -0.83
N THR A 64 0.92 -31.77 -1.16
CA THR A 64 0.49 -32.05 -2.55
C THR A 64 -0.60 -31.06 -2.94
N ILE A 65 -0.48 -30.44 -4.11
CA ILE A 65 -1.43 -29.42 -4.59
C ILE A 65 -2.34 -30.05 -5.63
N ASP A 66 -3.64 -30.12 -5.32
CA ASP A 66 -4.64 -30.64 -6.25
C ASP A 66 -4.96 -29.61 -7.36
N PRO A 67 -5.00 -30.02 -8.64
CA PRO A 67 -5.33 -29.10 -9.73
C PRO A 67 -6.69 -28.42 -9.54
N ASN A 68 -6.75 -27.11 -9.80
CA ASN A 68 -7.95 -26.27 -9.60
C ASN A 68 -8.44 -26.16 -8.14
N GLY A 69 -7.64 -26.60 -7.17
CA GLY A 69 -7.90 -26.39 -5.75
C GLY A 69 -7.56 -24.97 -5.26
N PRO A 70 -7.84 -24.66 -3.98
CA PRO A 70 -7.45 -23.40 -3.36
C PRO A 70 -5.93 -23.16 -3.38
N ALA A 71 -5.14 -24.15 -2.97
CA ALA A 71 -3.67 -24.07 -3.01
C ALA A 71 -3.14 -23.87 -4.43
N ASP A 72 -3.76 -24.51 -5.42
CA ASP A 72 -3.40 -24.35 -6.82
C ASP A 72 -3.70 -22.93 -7.33
N THR A 73 -4.85 -22.38 -6.93
CA THR A 73 -5.22 -20.99 -7.23
C THR A 73 -4.20 -20.00 -6.69
N VAL A 74 -3.75 -20.18 -5.45
CA VAL A 74 -2.68 -19.36 -4.84
C VAL A 74 -1.38 -19.51 -5.62
N ARG A 75 -0.97 -20.74 -5.94
CA ARG A 75 0.24 -21.02 -6.72
C ARG A 75 0.20 -20.33 -8.09
N VAL A 76 -0.93 -20.42 -8.80
CA VAL A 76 -1.12 -19.81 -10.12
C VAL A 76 -1.15 -18.28 -10.03
N PHE A 77 -1.79 -17.71 -9.02
CA PHE A 77 -1.81 -16.26 -8.78
C PHE A 77 -0.40 -15.67 -8.71
N TYR A 78 0.44 -16.21 -7.84
CA TYR A 78 1.81 -15.72 -7.68
C TYR A 78 2.70 -16.02 -8.90
N LYS A 79 2.50 -17.17 -9.55
CA LYS A 79 3.15 -17.47 -10.84
C LYS A 79 2.84 -16.37 -11.86
N ASN A 80 1.58 -16.01 -12.01
CA ASN A 80 1.14 -14.98 -12.95
C ASN A 80 1.71 -13.61 -12.60
N LEU A 81 1.73 -13.21 -11.32
CA LEU A 81 2.33 -11.94 -10.89
C LEU A 81 3.81 -11.85 -11.28
N ARG A 82 4.58 -12.90 -10.99
CA ARG A 82 6.01 -12.97 -11.32
C ARG A 82 6.26 -12.96 -12.83
N GLU A 83 5.39 -13.62 -13.60
CA GLU A 83 5.44 -13.62 -15.07
C GLU A 83 4.91 -12.31 -15.69
N LYS A 84 4.62 -11.29 -14.87
CA LYS A 84 4.04 -9.99 -15.28
C LYS A 84 2.70 -10.13 -16.00
N ARG A 85 1.99 -11.24 -15.76
CA ARG A 85 0.64 -11.53 -16.25
C ARG A 85 -0.38 -10.97 -15.28
N PHE A 86 -0.33 -9.65 -15.08
CA PHE A 86 -1.06 -8.96 -14.01
C PHE A 86 -2.57 -9.09 -14.15
N ARG A 87 -3.09 -9.06 -15.39
CA ARG A 87 -4.52 -9.28 -15.64
C ARG A 87 -4.93 -10.66 -15.13
N GLU A 88 -4.22 -11.71 -15.53
CA GLU A 88 -4.55 -13.08 -15.16
C GLU A 88 -4.37 -13.35 -13.66
N ALA A 89 -3.37 -12.72 -13.02
CA ALA A 89 -3.25 -12.77 -11.57
C ALA A 89 -4.46 -12.10 -10.89
N ILE A 90 -4.77 -10.85 -11.25
CA ILE A 90 -5.84 -10.09 -10.61
C ILE A 90 -7.22 -10.74 -10.86
N PHE A 91 -7.41 -11.44 -11.98
CA PHE A 91 -8.62 -12.21 -12.26
C PHE A 91 -8.88 -13.36 -11.26
N LEU A 92 -7.85 -13.83 -10.57
CA LEU A 92 -7.96 -14.84 -9.50
C LEU A 92 -8.28 -14.22 -8.13
N THR A 93 -8.59 -12.92 -8.07
CA THR A 93 -8.87 -12.18 -6.84
C THR A 93 -10.22 -11.48 -6.89
N ASN A 94 -10.70 -11.01 -5.75
CA ASN A 94 -11.90 -10.16 -5.67
C ASN A 94 -11.68 -8.72 -6.20
N LEU A 95 -10.50 -8.40 -6.74
CA LEU A 95 -10.23 -7.18 -7.51
C LEU A 95 -10.58 -7.30 -8.99
N ARG A 96 -10.99 -8.47 -9.50
CA ARG A 96 -11.32 -8.69 -10.92
C ARG A 96 -12.12 -7.55 -11.59
N PRO A 97 -13.18 -6.98 -10.97
CA PRO A 97 -13.93 -5.88 -11.58
C PRO A 97 -13.08 -4.65 -11.92
N ALA A 98 -11.95 -4.44 -11.24
CA ALA A 98 -11.05 -3.32 -11.48
C ALA A 98 -10.20 -3.47 -12.75
N VAL A 99 -10.02 -4.69 -13.27
CA VAL A 99 -9.20 -4.95 -14.46
C VAL A 99 -9.97 -5.44 -15.68
N GLU A 100 -11.16 -6.03 -15.48
CA GLU A 100 -11.89 -6.67 -16.57
C GLU A 100 -12.25 -5.71 -17.71
N GLY A 101 -12.51 -4.43 -17.38
CA GLY A 101 -12.82 -3.39 -18.36
C GLY A 101 -11.61 -2.60 -18.89
N LEU A 102 -10.39 -2.88 -18.41
CA LEU A 102 -9.18 -2.20 -18.89
C LEU A 102 -8.72 -2.83 -20.22
N THR A 103 -8.27 -1.99 -21.14
CA THR A 103 -7.51 -2.39 -22.33
C THR A 103 -6.05 -2.71 -21.96
N GLU A 104 -5.31 -3.36 -22.85
CA GLU A 104 -3.87 -3.62 -22.65
C GLU A 104 -3.05 -2.32 -22.52
N ALA A 105 -3.44 -1.28 -23.26
CA ALA A 105 -2.81 0.04 -23.15
C ALA A 105 -3.07 0.67 -21.78
N GLU A 106 -4.30 0.64 -21.28
CA GLU A 106 -4.65 1.14 -19.94
C GLU A 106 -3.95 0.32 -18.84
N LEU A 107 -3.89 -1.01 -18.97
CA LEU A 107 -3.19 -1.87 -18.01
C LEU A 107 -1.69 -1.55 -17.94
N LYS A 108 -1.08 -1.23 -19.09
CA LYS A 108 0.33 -0.83 -19.18
C LYS A 108 0.62 0.49 -18.46
N GLU A 109 -0.36 1.37 -18.28
CA GLU A 109 -0.19 2.60 -17.47
C GLU A 109 0.10 2.29 -15.99
N PHE A 110 -0.27 1.10 -15.52
CA PHE A 110 -0.04 0.61 -14.15
C PHE A 110 1.14 -0.38 -14.05
N ALA A 111 1.87 -0.62 -15.15
CA ALA A 111 2.93 -1.61 -15.17
C ALA A 111 4.00 -1.37 -14.10
N LEU A 112 4.41 -0.11 -13.88
CA LEU A 112 5.38 0.22 -12.84
C LEU A 112 4.84 -0.08 -11.43
N ASP A 113 3.57 0.23 -11.18
CA ASP A 113 2.93 -0.02 -9.89
C ASP A 113 2.86 -1.53 -9.62
N PHE A 114 2.55 -2.34 -10.63
CA PHE A 114 2.49 -3.80 -10.50
C PHE A 114 3.87 -4.49 -10.52
N GLU A 115 4.86 -3.94 -11.24
CA GLU A 115 6.23 -4.49 -11.26
C GLU A 115 6.93 -4.35 -9.91
N ALA A 116 6.67 -3.26 -9.18
CA ALA A 116 7.13 -3.11 -7.80
C ALA A 116 6.64 -4.25 -6.90
N LEU A 117 5.40 -4.72 -7.10
CA LEU A 117 4.84 -5.87 -6.38
C LEU A 117 5.50 -7.18 -6.83
N ALA A 118 5.67 -7.38 -8.15
CA ALA A 118 6.25 -8.60 -8.69
C ALA A 118 7.68 -8.84 -8.21
N GLY A 119 8.46 -7.77 -7.99
CA GLY A 119 9.83 -7.84 -7.48
C GLY A 119 9.96 -8.39 -6.06
N GLN A 120 8.88 -8.40 -5.27
CA GLN A 120 8.87 -8.88 -3.88
C GLN A 120 8.48 -10.36 -3.77
N ILE A 121 8.03 -10.99 -4.85
CA ILE A 121 7.50 -12.34 -4.83
C ILE A 121 8.66 -13.34 -4.98
N PRO A 122 8.78 -14.33 -4.07
CA PRO A 122 9.85 -15.33 -4.17
C PRO A 122 9.65 -16.20 -5.41
N ALA A 123 10.77 -16.73 -5.95
CA ALA A 123 10.74 -17.57 -7.14
C ALA A 123 9.93 -18.87 -6.95
N GLU A 124 9.90 -19.40 -5.73
CA GLU A 124 9.08 -20.52 -5.32
C GLU A 124 8.34 -20.17 -4.04
N ILE A 125 7.07 -20.59 -3.97
CA ILE A 125 6.24 -20.43 -2.79
C ILE A 125 6.04 -21.77 -2.13
N GLN A 126 6.32 -21.81 -0.84
CA GLN A 126 6.11 -22.98 -0.01
C GLN A 126 4.70 -22.90 0.59
N ILE A 127 3.77 -23.65 0.00
CA ILE A 127 2.41 -23.81 0.55
C ILE A 127 2.45 -24.92 1.61
N ASN A 128 2.08 -24.56 2.83
CA ASN A 128 2.19 -25.42 4.01
C ASN A 128 0.90 -26.17 4.32
N GLY A 129 -0.25 -25.69 3.83
CA GLY A 129 -1.53 -26.31 4.09
C GLY A 129 -2.68 -25.60 3.39
N GLU A 130 -3.79 -26.31 3.28
CA GLU A 130 -5.08 -25.74 2.91
C GLU A 130 -6.19 -26.32 3.79
N ILE A 131 -7.15 -25.48 4.15
CA ILE A 131 -8.33 -25.85 4.92
C ILE A 131 -9.54 -25.40 4.09
N ILE A 132 -10.39 -26.35 3.71
CA ILE A 132 -11.60 -26.07 2.93
C ILE A 132 -12.82 -26.23 3.83
N SER A 133 -13.66 -25.20 3.89
CA SER A 133 -14.92 -25.18 4.62
C SER A 133 -16.03 -24.68 3.70
N SER A 134 -16.73 -25.62 3.06
CA SER A 134 -17.78 -25.31 2.08
C SER A 134 -17.25 -24.39 0.97
N ASP A 135 -17.82 -23.19 0.84
CA ASP A 135 -17.44 -22.18 -0.15
C ASP A 135 -16.30 -21.25 0.30
N GLN A 136 -15.61 -21.58 1.40
CA GLN A 136 -14.45 -20.83 1.91
C GLN A 136 -13.23 -21.75 1.98
N ALA A 137 -12.05 -21.17 1.77
CA ALA A 137 -10.80 -21.87 2.04
C ALA A 137 -9.76 -20.93 2.64
N THR A 138 -8.87 -21.48 3.45
CA THR A 138 -7.67 -20.80 3.95
C THR A 138 -6.46 -21.60 3.50
N VAL A 139 -5.55 -20.95 2.79
CA VAL A 139 -4.27 -21.53 2.38
C VAL A 139 -3.18 -20.87 3.21
N THR A 140 -2.28 -21.66 3.78
CA THR A 140 -1.10 -21.14 4.49
C THR A 140 0.13 -21.25 3.59
N ALA A 141 0.88 -20.16 3.48
CA ALA A 141 2.10 -20.11 2.68
C ALA A 141 3.21 -19.35 3.38
N ASN A 142 4.44 -19.82 3.22
CA ASN A 142 5.63 -19.13 3.68
C ASN A 142 6.01 -18.05 2.66
N LEU A 143 5.85 -16.78 3.03
CA LEU A 143 6.04 -15.63 2.15
C LEU A 143 6.89 -14.56 2.84
N PRO A 144 7.65 -13.74 2.09
CA PRO A 144 8.39 -12.62 2.66
C PRO A 144 7.46 -11.71 3.47
N ASP A 145 7.88 -11.38 4.68
CA ASP A 145 7.20 -10.40 5.50
C ASP A 145 7.65 -8.99 5.07
N PRO A 146 6.74 -8.08 4.70
CA PRO A 146 7.12 -6.72 4.34
C PRO A 146 7.64 -5.91 5.54
N ASP A 147 7.32 -6.33 6.77
CA ASP A 147 7.70 -5.63 8.01
C ASP A 147 9.00 -6.20 8.63
N GLU A 148 9.47 -7.37 8.16
CA GLU A 148 10.73 -7.98 8.61
C GLU A 148 11.67 -8.23 7.42
N ASP A 149 12.73 -7.41 7.30
CA ASP A 149 13.76 -7.44 6.25
C ASP A 149 14.07 -8.84 5.67
N GLY A 150 13.33 -9.23 4.63
CA GLY A 150 13.54 -10.46 3.88
C GLY A 150 13.31 -11.76 4.66
N LYS A 151 12.71 -11.71 5.86
CA LYS A 151 12.35 -12.92 6.60
C LYS A 151 11.00 -13.42 6.11
N ASN A 152 10.91 -14.71 5.85
CA ASN A 152 9.62 -15.31 5.51
C ASN A 152 8.81 -15.60 6.77
N SER A 153 7.52 -15.32 6.72
CA SER A 153 6.53 -15.67 7.73
C SER A 153 5.42 -16.51 7.12
N ILE A 154 4.77 -17.33 7.96
CA ILE A 154 3.58 -18.09 7.53
C ILE A 154 2.41 -17.11 7.45
N GLN A 155 1.88 -16.93 6.25
CA GLN A 155 0.74 -16.07 5.99
C GLN A 155 -0.50 -16.90 5.65
N GLU A 156 -1.66 -16.42 6.12
CA GLU A 156 -2.96 -16.98 5.78
C GLU A 156 -3.58 -16.24 4.60
N ILE A 157 -3.90 -16.98 3.54
CA ILE A 157 -4.53 -16.48 2.33
C ILE A 157 -5.95 -17.02 2.30
N LYS A 158 -6.93 -16.11 2.37
CA LYS A 158 -8.35 -16.46 2.35
C LYS A 158 -8.86 -16.53 0.92
N LEU A 159 -9.64 -17.55 0.62
CA LEU A 159 -10.29 -17.75 -0.66
C LEU A 159 -11.78 -17.99 -0.46
N LYS A 160 -12.56 -17.58 -1.47
CA LYS A 160 -13.99 -17.85 -1.57
C LYS A 160 -14.29 -18.51 -2.90
N ARG A 161 -15.18 -19.49 -2.88
CA ARG A 161 -15.70 -20.12 -4.08
C ARG A 161 -16.69 -19.20 -4.80
N SER A 162 -16.52 -19.04 -6.11
CA SER A 162 -17.40 -18.28 -7.00
C SER A 162 -17.70 -19.13 -8.23
N GLY A 163 -18.85 -19.81 -8.21
CA GLY A 163 -19.15 -20.87 -9.18
C GLY A 163 -18.17 -22.03 -9.02
N ASP A 164 -17.54 -22.44 -10.11
CA ASP A 164 -16.55 -23.53 -10.11
C ASP A 164 -15.11 -23.06 -9.85
N VAL A 165 -14.91 -21.77 -9.55
CA VAL A 165 -13.57 -21.16 -9.43
C VAL A 165 -13.34 -20.65 -8.00
N TRP A 166 -12.11 -20.83 -7.49
CA TRP A 166 -11.66 -20.20 -6.25
C TRP A 166 -11.12 -18.80 -6.51
N ILE A 167 -11.48 -17.85 -5.64
CA ILE A 167 -11.08 -16.44 -5.75
C ILE A 167 -10.43 -15.99 -4.45
N ILE A 168 -9.20 -15.49 -4.54
CA ILE A 168 -8.44 -14.94 -3.42
C ILE A 168 -9.11 -13.65 -2.93
N GLN A 169 -9.33 -13.57 -1.62
CA GLN A 169 -9.91 -12.42 -0.94
C GLN A 169 -8.78 -11.47 -0.53
N THR A 170 -8.40 -10.56 -1.42
CA THR A 170 -7.31 -9.59 -1.18
C THR A 170 -7.80 -8.32 -0.48
N VAL A 171 -9.10 -8.03 -0.59
CA VAL A 171 -9.78 -6.91 0.09
C VAL A 171 -10.95 -7.40 0.91
N ASP A 172 -11.33 -6.60 1.91
CA ASP A 172 -12.56 -6.83 2.68
C ASP A 172 -13.84 -6.58 1.84
N PRO A 173 -15.02 -7.02 2.33
CA PRO A 173 -16.28 -6.86 1.59
C PRO A 173 -16.70 -5.42 1.29
N VAL A 174 -16.28 -4.43 2.11
CA VAL A 174 -16.61 -3.01 1.90
C VAL A 174 -15.81 -2.46 0.72
N ALA A 175 -14.50 -2.76 0.71
CA ALA A 175 -13.63 -2.43 -0.41
C ALA A 175 -14.04 -3.17 -1.69
N GLU A 176 -14.39 -4.46 -1.61
CA GLU A 176 -14.90 -5.23 -2.76
C GLU A 176 -16.17 -4.58 -3.35
N ALA A 177 -17.10 -4.12 -2.52
CA ALA A 177 -18.30 -3.42 -2.99
C ALA A 177 -17.95 -2.12 -3.71
N LYS A 178 -16.97 -1.36 -3.21
CA LYS A 178 -16.45 -0.16 -3.88
C LYS A 178 -15.81 -0.51 -5.22
N ILE A 179 -15.01 -1.56 -5.29
CA ILE A 179 -14.36 -2.02 -6.53
C ILE A 179 -15.39 -2.44 -7.57
N LYS A 180 -16.43 -3.17 -7.17
CA LYS A 180 -17.53 -3.55 -8.09
C LYS A 180 -18.27 -2.32 -8.63
N LYS A 181 -18.44 -1.29 -7.80
CA LYS A 181 -19.07 -0.04 -8.20
C LYS A 181 -18.19 0.78 -9.15
N ASP A 182 -16.90 0.90 -8.83
CA ASP A 182 -15.97 1.72 -9.59
C ASP A 182 -15.49 1.04 -10.88
N GLY A 183 -15.48 -0.30 -10.89
CA GLY A 183 -14.99 -1.11 -12.00
C GLY A 183 -13.59 -0.67 -12.42
N LYS A 184 -13.38 -0.52 -13.73
CA LYS A 184 -12.09 -0.10 -14.30
C LYS A 184 -11.58 1.27 -13.83
N ALA A 185 -12.43 2.12 -13.24
CA ALA A 185 -12.00 3.40 -12.68
C ALA A 185 -11.30 3.26 -11.33
N TYR A 186 -11.37 2.09 -10.68
CA TYR A 186 -10.86 1.87 -9.34
C TYR A 186 -9.36 2.18 -9.22
N PHE A 187 -8.50 1.57 -10.06
CA PHE A 187 -7.05 1.79 -9.97
C PHE A 187 -6.64 3.23 -10.30
N TYR A 188 -7.35 3.89 -11.22
CA TYR A 188 -7.13 5.31 -11.49
C TYR A 188 -7.47 6.18 -10.28
N ASN A 189 -8.63 5.94 -9.65
CA ASN A 189 -9.03 6.68 -8.45
C ASN A 189 -8.05 6.41 -7.30
N LEU A 190 -7.64 5.15 -7.08
CA LEU A 190 -6.65 4.79 -6.06
C LEU A 190 -5.33 5.53 -6.29
N ARG A 191 -4.80 5.51 -7.52
CA ARG A 191 -3.56 6.22 -7.86
C ARG A 191 -3.66 7.72 -7.61
N ILE A 192 -4.78 8.34 -8.00
CA ILE A 192 -5.06 9.75 -7.74
C ILE A 192 -5.07 10.04 -6.24
N GLU A 193 -5.81 9.25 -5.46
CA GLU A 193 -5.92 9.42 -4.01
C GLU A 193 -4.56 9.30 -3.34
N THR A 194 -3.76 8.31 -3.72
CA THR A 194 -2.41 8.14 -3.17
C THR A 194 -1.49 9.30 -3.53
N HIS A 195 -1.40 9.67 -4.80
CA HIS A 195 -0.56 10.79 -5.21
C HIS A 195 -0.98 12.10 -4.53
N GLU A 196 -2.29 12.33 -4.31
CA GLU A 196 -2.79 13.49 -3.56
C GLU A 196 -2.39 13.44 -2.08
N GLU A 197 -2.33 12.27 -1.47
CA GLU A 197 -1.82 12.09 -0.10
C GLU A 197 -0.31 12.35 -0.02
N GLU A 198 0.46 11.76 -0.93
CA GLU A 198 1.91 11.97 -1.02
C GLU A 198 2.25 13.44 -1.32
N ALA A 199 1.41 14.11 -2.12
CA ALA A 199 1.54 15.54 -2.36
C ALA A 199 1.40 16.38 -1.08
N LYS A 200 0.44 16.04 -0.21
CA LYS A 200 0.28 16.69 1.09
C LYS A 200 1.48 16.42 2.00
N LYS A 201 1.92 15.17 2.10
CA LYS A 201 3.10 14.79 2.90
C LYS A 201 4.35 15.55 2.45
N MET A 202 4.56 15.69 1.14
CA MET A 202 5.68 16.47 0.60
C MET A 202 5.56 17.96 0.93
N LEU A 203 4.35 18.55 0.86
CA LEU A 203 4.15 19.94 1.30
C LEU A 203 4.40 20.12 2.80
N GLU A 204 4.00 19.17 3.64
CA GLU A 204 4.35 19.17 5.06
C GLU A 204 5.86 19.07 5.28
N ARG A 205 6.56 18.25 4.48
CA ARG A 205 8.03 18.19 4.49
C ARG A 205 8.63 19.54 4.11
N ILE A 206 8.17 20.17 3.03
CA ILE A 206 8.57 21.52 2.63
C ILE A 206 8.38 22.52 3.78
N SER A 207 7.23 22.48 4.46
CA SER A 207 7.00 23.35 5.62
C SER A 207 8.02 23.15 6.74
N LYS A 208 8.28 21.89 7.12
CA LYS A 208 9.27 21.54 8.14
C LYS A 208 10.69 21.98 7.74
N SER A 209 11.06 21.80 6.47
CA SER A 209 12.36 22.22 5.93
C SER A 209 12.51 23.75 5.96
N GLN A 210 11.46 24.50 5.64
CA GLN A 210 11.45 25.96 5.74
C GLN A 210 11.62 26.44 7.18
N LEU A 211 10.92 25.81 8.12
CA LEU A 211 11.07 26.11 9.55
C LEU A 211 12.51 25.82 10.02
N ALA A 212 13.04 24.64 9.69
CA ALA A 212 14.41 24.26 10.05
C ALA A 212 15.44 25.24 9.50
N TYR A 213 15.31 25.62 8.22
CA TYR A 213 16.19 26.60 7.60
C TYR A 213 16.08 27.98 8.27
N SER A 214 14.85 28.45 8.53
CA SER A 214 14.59 29.74 9.16
C SER A 214 15.20 29.86 10.55
N LEU A 215 15.10 28.80 11.37
CA LEU A 215 15.74 28.74 12.69
C LEU A 215 17.27 28.86 12.63
N GLN A 216 17.90 28.32 11.57
CA GLN A 216 19.35 28.35 11.38
C GLN A 216 19.86 29.65 10.73
N ASN A 217 18.99 30.37 10.01
CA ASN A 217 19.38 31.50 9.16
C ASN A 217 18.73 32.83 9.57
N GLY A 218 18.40 32.98 10.85
CA GLY A 218 17.94 34.26 11.39
C GLY A 218 16.52 34.65 10.96
N GLY A 219 15.62 33.68 10.82
CA GLY A 219 14.21 33.91 10.53
C GLY A 219 13.85 33.97 9.04
N VAL A 220 14.81 33.77 8.13
CA VAL A 220 14.57 33.85 6.68
C VAL A 220 14.24 32.49 6.06
N PHE A 221 13.41 32.50 5.02
CA PHE A 221 13.04 31.33 4.24
C PHE A 221 13.90 31.21 2.97
N ALA A 222 13.95 30.00 2.41
CA ALA A 222 14.81 29.62 1.30
C ALA A 222 14.01 29.12 0.09
N ASP A 223 14.58 29.26 -1.11
CA ASP A 223 14.02 28.61 -2.30
C ASP A 223 14.30 27.09 -2.28
N MET A 224 13.69 26.37 -3.23
CA MET A 224 13.82 24.92 -3.32
C MET A 224 15.27 24.46 -3.48
N ALA A 225 16.05 25.12 -4.34
CA ALA A 225 17.44 24.75 -4.61
C ALA A 225 18.31 24.89 -3.35
N THR A 226 18.10 25.96 -2.58
CA THR A 226 18.82 26.20 -1.33
C THR A 226 18.47 25.15 -0.27
N LEU A 227 17.19 24.77 -0.14
CA LEU A 227 16.76 23.73 0.80
C LEU A 227 17.32 22.35 0.44
N ILE A 228 17.43 22.04 -0.85
CA ILE A 228 18.07 20.82 -1.36
C ILE A 228 19.57 20.85 -1.04
N ALA A 229 20.26 21.94 -1.36
CA ALA A 229 21.69 22.09 -1.09
C ALA A 229 22.03 22.01 0.41
N ALA A 230 21.10 22.40 1.28
CA ALA A 230 21.20 22.27 2.73
C ALA A 230 20.86 20.86 3.25
N GLY A 231 20.49 19.91 2.39
CA GLY A 231 20.07 18.56 2.76
C GLY A 231 18.71 18.48 3.48
N LEU A 232 17.93 19.55 3.44
CA LEU A 232 16.62 19.64 4.12
C LEU A 232 15.49 19.12 3.23
N LEU A 233 15.68 19.12 1.92
CA LEU A 233 14.76 18.52 0.95
C LEU A 233 15.50 17.50 0.08
N PRO A 234 14.81 16.44 -0.34
CA PRO A 234 15.35 15.46 -1.28
C PRO A 234 15.33 16.03 -2.71
N ASP A 235 16.21 15.54 -3.58
CA ASP A 235 16.28 15.99 -4.99
C ASP A 235 15.02 15.65 -5.80
N ASP A 236 14.30 14.59 -5.42
CA ASP A 236 13.13 14.08 -6.15
C ASP A 236 11.95 15.07 -6.14
N VAL A 237 11.91 16.01 -5.17
CA VAL A 237 10.91 17.11 -5.10
C VAL A 237 10.93 18.03 -6.34
N THR A 238 12.02 18.01 -7.11
CA THR A 238 12.16 18.78 -8.36
C THR A 238 11.41 18.14 -9.52
N THR A 239 10.97 16.90 -9.38
CA THR A 239 10.27 16.12 -10.39
C THR A 239 8.93 15.63 -9.88
N SER A 240 8.06 15.16 -10.78
CA SER A 240 6.81 14.50 -10.40
C SER A 240 6.95 13.00 -10.17
N THR A 241 8.16 12.45 -10.25
CA THR A 241 8.36 11.01 -10.35
C THR A 241 7.91 10.28 -9.10
N SER A 242 8.16 10.86 -7.91
CA SER A 242 7.84 10.22 -6.63
C SER A 242 6.40 10.40 -6.20
N THR A 243 5.79 11.55 -6.48
CA THR A 243 4.45 11.88 -5.96
C THR A 243 3.38 12.08 -7.03
N GLY A 244 3.75 12.13 -8.32
CA GLY A 244 2.83 12.51 -9.39
C GLY A 244 2.54 14.01 -9.48
N TYR A 245 3.25 14.84 -8.71
CA TYR A 245 3.01 16.29 -8.56
C TYR A 245 4.27 17.13 -8.81
N LYS A 246 4.09 18.31 -9.42
CA LYS A 246 5.13 19.34 -9.55
C LYS A 246 5.01 20.35 -8.42
N TYR A 247 6.14 20.63 -7.77
CA TYR A 247 6.21 21.59 -6.68
C TYR A 247 6.89 22.88 -7.11
N VAL A 248 6.41 24.01 -6.59
CA VAL A 248 7.07 25.30 -6.73
C VAL A 248 7.07 25.97 -5.37
N ILE A 249 8.23 26.47 -4.94
CA ILE A 249 8.39 27.29 -3.74
C ILE A 249 8.69 28.71 -4.18
N LYS A 250 7.92 29.67 -3.69
CA LYS A 250 8.17 31.10 -3.87
C LYS A 250 8.38 31.76 -2.53
N VAL A 251 9.52 32.44 -2.40
CA VAL A 251 9.89 33.21 -1.22
C VAL A 251 9.65 34.69 -1.52
N GLY A 252 9.07 35.43 -0.57
CA GLY A 252 8.90 36.87 -0.70
C GLY A 252 10.24 37.62 -0.73
N GLU A 253 10.25 38.86 -1.23
CA GLU A 253 11.48 39.66 -1.38
C GLU A 253 12.25 39.84 -0.07
N ASN A 254 11.53 40.02 1.05
CA ASN A 254 12.09 40.14 2.38
C ASN A 254 12.45 38.80 3.05
N LYS A 255 12.17 37.68 2.37
CA LYS A 255 12.41 36.31 2.84
C LYS A 255 11.74 35.91 4.16
N ILE A 256 10.80 36.70 4.68
CA ILE A 256 10.06 36.37 5.92
C ILE A 256 8.69 35.73 5.65
N ASN A 257 8.33 35.55 4.38
CA ASN A 257 7.16 34.80 3.96
C ASN A 257 7.51 33.93 2.76
N TYR A 258 6.75 32.85 2.60
CA TYR A 258 6.81 32.00 1.43
C TYR A 258 5.44 31.39 1.17
N PHE A 259 5.28 30.84 -0.02
CA PHE A 259 4.24 29.86 -0.29
C PHE A 259 4.81 28.74 -1.16
N ALA A 260 4.17 27.57 -1.10
CA ALA A 260 4.46 26.48 -2.03
C ALA A 260 3.18 26.01 -2.70
N THR A 261 3.28 25.63 -3.97
CA THR A 261 2.16 25.04 -4.72
C THR A 261 2.53 23.64 -5.17
N ALA A 262 1.55 22.74 -5.18
CA ALA A 262 1.67 21.45 -5.85
C ALA A 262 0.55 21.30 -6.89
N ILE A 263 0.92 20.97 -8.12
CA ILE A 263 -0.02 20.69 -9.22
C ILE A 263 0.21 19.27 -9.76
N PRO A 264 -0.84 18.54 -10.16
CA PRO A 264 -0.66 17.21 -10.73
C PRO A 264 0.12 17.31 -12.05
N GLU A 265 1.03 16.37 -12.30
CA GLU A 265 1.70 16.20 -13.60
C GLU A 265 0.67 16.07 -14.73
N SER A 266 -0.36 15.26 -14.52
CA SER A 266 -1.44 15.04 -15.47
C SER A 266 -2.78 15.00 -14.73
N TYR A 267 -3.61 16.02 -14.97
CA TYR A 267 -4.96 16.10 -14.40
C TYR A 267 -5.78 14.85 -14.76
N GLY A 268 -6.45 14.29 -13.75
CA GLY A 268 -7.27 13.08 -13.90
C GLY A 268 -6.49 11.77 -14.03
N LYS A 269 -5.15 11.82 -13.99
CA LYS A 269 -4.28 10.62 -13.94
C LYS A 269 -3.43 10.59 -12.69
N SER A 270 -2.60 11.63 -12.48
CA SER A 270 -1.74 11.72 -11.32
C SER A 270 -2.38 12.48 -10.16
N GLY A 271 -3.48 13.19 -10.41
CA GLY A 271 -4.22 13.93 -9.39
C GLY A 271 -5.33 14.79 -9.98
N ARG A 272 -6.26 15.26 -9.14
CA ARG A 272 -7.30 16.24 -9.53
C ARG A 272 -7.13 17.55 -8.78
N LEU A 273 -6.74 17.47 -7.51
CA LEU A 273 -6.56 18.63 -6.67
C LEU A 273 -5.25 19.33 -6.96
N SER A 274 -5.29 20.66 -6.89
CA SER A 274 -4.10 21.51 -6.75
C SER A 274 -4.02 21.99 -5.31
N PHE A 275 -2.79 22.16 -4.81
CA PHE A 275 -2.54 22.47 -3.41
C PHE A 275 -1.78 23.79 -3.26
N LEU A 276 -2.05 24.47 -2.15
CA LEU A 276 -1.35 25.67 -1.70
C LEU A 276 -0.96 25.52 -0.23
N LEU A 277 0.33 25.57 0.03
CA LEU A 277 0.92 25.77 1.35
C LEU A 277 1.21 27.25 1.55
N GLN A 278 0.68 27.84 2.61
CA GLN A 278 0.95 29.24 2.98
C GLN A 278 0.97 29.43 4.48
N LEU A 279 1.69 30.44 4.96
CA LEU A 279 1.68 30.84 6.35
C LEU A 279 0.42 31.67 6.65
N ASP A 280 -0.20 31.43 7.81
CA ASP A 280 -1.21 32.32 8.37
C ASP A 280 -0.57 33.54 9.07
N ALA A 281 -1.42 34.41 9.64
CA ALA A 281 -0.97 35.61 10.36
C ALA A 281 -0.12 35.30 11.61
N LYS A 282 -0.13 34.06 12.11
CA LYS A 282 0.68 33.60 13.25
C LYS A 282 1.97 32.91 12.80
N GLY A 283 2.24 32.85 11.50
CA GLY A 283 3.38 32.13 10.95
C GLY A 283 3.21 30.60 10.94
N ILE A 284 1.99 30.09 11.10
CA ILE A 284 1.71 28.65 11.04
C ILE A 284 1.37 28.30 9.60
N SER A 285 2.01 27.26 9.06
CA SER A 285 1.76 26.80 7.70
C SER A 285 0.47 25.99 7.60
N HIS A 286 -0.34 26.26 6.57
CA HIS A 286 -1.56 25.52 6.26
C HIS A 286 -1.56 25.06 4.81
N VAL A 287 -1.99 23.81 4.59
CA VAL A 287 -2.24 23.27 3.25
C VAL A 287 -3.72 23.41 2.94
N THR A 288 -4.02 24.07 1.82
CA THR A 288 -5.36 24.15 1.24
C THR A 288 -5.36 23.46 -0.12
N SER A 289 -6.53 23.01 -0.57
CA SER A 289 -6.67 22.29 -1.83
C SER A 289 -7.92 22.72 -2.59
N LYS A 290 -7.85 22.67 -3.92
CA LYS A 290 -8.99 22.94 -4.80
C LYS A 290 -8.80 22.22 -6.14
N ASP A 291 -9.87 21.69 -6.73
CA ASP A 291 -9.83 21.26 -8.13
C ASP A 291 -9.76 22.50 -9.03
N LEU A 292 -8.58 22.72 -9.61
CA LEU A 292 -8.30 23.78 -10.57
C LEU A 292 -7.93 23.21 -11.94
N ARG A 293 -8.29 21.95 -12.23
CA ARG A 293 -8.02 21.29 -13.51
C ARG A 293 -6.54 21.35 -13.92
N GLY A 294 -5.65 21.10 -12.95
CA GLY A 294 -4.19 21.14 -13.13
C GLY A 294 -3.58 22.55 -13.13
N GLN A 295 -4.33 23.60 -12.82
CA GLN A 295 -3.80 24.96 -12.68
C GLN A 295 -3.34 25.26 -11.25
N PRO A 296 -2.26 26.03 -11.07
CA PRO A 296 -1.77 26.36 -9.74
C PRO A 296 -2.75 27.27 -8.99
N MET A 297 -2.86 27.07 -7.67
CA MET A 297 -3.68 27.90 -6.79
C MET A 297 -3.14 29.34 -6.64
N LYS A 298 -1.85 29.53 -6.90
CA LYS A 298 -1.19 30.84 -6.87
C LYS A 298 -0.03 30.84 -7.87
N LYS A 299 0.18 31.97 -8.54
CA LYS A 299 1.15 32.07 -9.62
C LYS A 299 2.54 32.42 -9.18
#